data_AF-A0A963K4U5-F1
#
_entry.id   AF-A0A963K4U5-F1
#
_cell.length_a   1.000
_cell.length_b   1.000
_cell.length_c   1.000
_cell.angle_alpha   90.00
_cell.angle_beta   90.00
_cell.angle_gamma   90.00
#
_symmetry.space_group_name_H-M   'P 1'
#
loop_
_entity.id
_entity.type
_entity.pdbx_description
1 polymer ?
#
loop_
_entity_poly.entity_id
_entity_poly.type
_entity_poly.pdbx_seq_one_letter_code
_entity_poly.pdbx_strand_id
1 'polypeptide(L)'
;ALCSALVACGGIDPNIHDDADLYAYDIDDVRSMAPQGAPFTQGLRSGYLSLADSETVAMGLANSRHFQRKAVGSAKGQAVQPDFVSLRTLSTGQIDELTAARARLMAGLDGGGRQKAPAAAARAQTSFDCWLAFEESNDAAGISACKKAFEDAMAEVERALATDIGNVYLVFFAWDRADVTPVAATILDQVAQDYKDGEIPRVVLAGHTDTSGTADYNLRLSERRARAIAAELVARGVPETALEVTWFGETELRVPTADGVREPQNRRVEILFAD
;
A
#
# COMPACT_ATOMS: atom_id res chain seq x y z
N ALA A 1 18.48 -11.49 -21.71
CA ALA A 1 18.26 -11.54 -23.17
C ALA A 1 16.92 -12.22 -23.44
N LEU A 2 16.02 -11.48 -24.09
CA LEU A 2 14.86 -11.93 -24.86
C LEU A 2 13.90 -12.92 -24.21
N CYS A 3 12.83 -12.37 -23.63
CA CYS A 3 11.55 -13.06 -23.52
C CYS A 3 11.04 -13.29 -24.95
N SER A 4 11.13 -14.51 -25.45
CA SER A 4 10.65 -14.89 -26.78
C SER A 4 9.12 -14.83 -26.85
N ALA A 5 8.63 -14.20 -27.91
CA ALA A 5 7.23 -14.08 -28.26
C ALA A 5 6.55 -15.47 -28.33
N LEU A 6 5.60 -15.73 -27.41
CA LEU A 6 4.43 -16.62 -27.52
C LEU A 6 3.87 -17.08 -26.16
N VAL A 7 4.44 -16.67 -25.03
CA VAL A 7 3.82 -16.86 -23.71
C VAL A 7 3.61 -15.49 -23.09
N ALA A 8 2.36 -15.02 -23.10
CA ALA A 8 1.96 -13.87 -22.32
C ALA A 8 2.30 -14.14 -20.86
N CYS A 9 3.06 -13.25 -20.23
CA CYS A 9 3.11 -13.16 -18.78
C CYS A 9 1.66 -12.95 -18.31
N GLY A 10 1.03 -14.00 -17.80
CA GLY A 10 -0.40 -14.05 -17.50
C GLY A 10 -0.79 -13.10 -16.38
N GLY A 11 -0.91 -11.82 -16.72
CA GLY A 11 -1.80 -10.89 -16.03
C GLY A 11 -3.21 -11.20 -16.51
N ILE A 12 -4.14 -11.29 -15.55
CA ILE A 12 -5.58 -11.31 -15.82
C ILE A 12 -5.90 -10.17 -16.80
N ASP A 13 -6.73 -10.47 -17.81
CA ASP A 13 -7.17 -9.50 -18.82
C ASP A 13 -7.58 -8.18 -18.15
N PRO A 14 -6.92 -7.05 -18.47
CA PRO A 14 -7.23 -5.75 -17.89
C PRO A 14 -8.57 -5.19 -18.39
N ASN A 15 -9.17 -5.78 -19.43
CA ASN A 15 -10.42 -5.29 -19.98
C ASN A 15 -11.61 -5.87 -19.21
N ILE A 16 -12.22 -5.04 -18.36
CA ILE A 16 -13.39 -5.45 -17.55
C ILE A 16 -14.60 -5.85 -18.42
N HIS A 17 -14.57 -5.51 -19.72
CA HIS A 17 -15.63 -5.74 -20.70
C HIS A 17 -15.40 -6.95 -21.63
N ASP A 18 -14.24 -7.60 -21.62
CA ASP A 18 -13.97 -8.80 -22.42
C ASP A 18 -14.28 -10.08 -21.60
N ASP A 19 -15.56 -10.48 -21.64
CA ASP A 19 -16.15 -11.47 -20.74
C ASP A 19 -16.03 -12.94 -21.23
N ALA A 20 -15.08 -13.27 -22.11
CA ALA A 20 -14.99 -14.61 -22.69
C ALA A 20 -14.49 -15.71 -21.71
N ASP A 21 -13.62 -15.36 -20.76
CA ASP A 21 -12.90 -16.33 -19.93
C ASP A 21 -13.66 -16.81 -18.66
N LEU A 22 -14.74 -16.12 -18.28
CA LEU A 22 -15.57 -16.50 -17.12
C LEU A 22 -16.46 -17.72 -17.38
N TYR A 23 -16.80 -17.97 -18.64
CA TYR A 23 -17.63 -19.13 -19.02
C TYR A 23 -16.89 -20.47 -18.89
N ALA A 24 -15.57 -20.46 -18.64
CA ALA A 24 -14.77 -21.67 -18.52
C ALA A 24 -14.65 -22.21 -17.07
N TYR A 25 -15.02 -21.43 -16.05
CA TYR A 25 -14.86 -21.82 -14.64
C TYR A 25 -16.10 -21.50 -13.82
N ASP A 26 -16.62 -22.52 -13.11
CA ASP A 26 -17.72 -22.34 -12.17
C ASP A 26 -17.20 -21.66 -10.89
N ILE A 27 -17.78 -20.50 -10.54
CA ILE A 27 -17.42 -19.79 -9.30
C ILE A 27 -17.78 -20.64 -8.06
N ASP A 28 -18.75 -21.55 -8.18
CA ASP A 28 -19.12 -22.48 -7.10
C ASP A 28 -18.04 -23.55 -6.88
N ASP A 29 -17.32 -23.95 -7.94
CA ASP A 29 -16.11 -24.76 -7.79
C ASP A 29 -15.03 -23.99 -7.04
N VAL A 30 -14.80 -22.72 -7.38
CA VAL A 30 -13.83 -21.87 -6.68
C VAL A 30 -14.15 -21.74 -5.19
N ARG A 31 -15.44 -21.62 -4.83
CA ARG A 31 -15.92 -21.55 -3.44
C ARG A 31 -15.69 -22.85 -2.68
N SER A 32 -15.90 -24.00 -3.32
CA SER A 32 -15.76 -25.33 -2.71
C SER A 32 -14.32 -25.86 -2.66
N MET A 33 -13.42 -25.31 -3.48
CA MET A 33 -12.01 -25.67 -3.47
C MET A 33 -11.32 -25.30 -2.13
N ALA A 34 -10.52 -26.22 -1.61
CA ALA A 34 -9.62 -25.94 -0.50
C ALA A 34 -8.64 -24.81 -0.91
N PRO A 35 -8.44 -23.77 -0.07
CA PRO A 35 -7.54 -22.66 -0.40
C PRO A 35 -6.11 -23.16 -0.66
N GLN A 36 -5.54 -22.79 -1.80
CA GLN A 36 -4.17 -23.13 -2.19
C GLN A 36 -3.27 -21.88 -2.18
N GLY A 37 -1.95 -22.08 -2.17
CA GLY A 37 -0.96 -21.00 -2.22
C GLY A 37 -0.62 -20.39 -0.85
N ALA A 38 0.13 -19.28 -0.87
CA ALA A 38 0.57 -18.58 0.33
C ALA A 38 -0.61 -17.94 1.10
N PRO A 39 -0.50 -17.70 2.42
CA PRO A 39 -1.58 -17.12 3.22
C PRO A 39 -2.17 -15.81 2.65
N PHE A 40 -1.33 -14.95 2.06
CA PHE A 40 -1.76 -13.75 1.35
C PHE A 40 -2.70 -14.07 0.19
N THR A 41 -2.34 -15.03 -0.66
CA THR A 41 -3.12 -15.46 -1.82
C THR A 41 -4.45 -16.11 -1.43
N GLN A 42 -4.46 -16.88 -0.33
CA GLN A 42 -5.69 -17.41 0.26
C GLN A 42 -6.62 -16.29 0.76
N GLY A 43 -6.03 -15.25 1.37
CA GLY A 43 -6.75 -14.04 1.78
C GLY A 43 -7.35 -13.30 0.59
N LEU A 44 -6.59 -13.12 -0.51
CA LEU A 44 -7.10 -12.49 -1.73
C LEU A 44 -8.29 -13.24 -2.30
N ARG A 45 -8.22 -14.59 -2.38
CA ARG A 45 -9.37 -15.41 -2.80
C ARG A 45 -10.60 -15.09 -1.96
N SER A 46 -10.47 -15.09 -0.63
CA SER A 46 -11.59 -14.84 0.27
C SER A 46 -12.18 -13.44 0.08
N GLY A 47 -11.34 -12.41 -0.02
CA GLY A 47 -11.81 -11.04 -0.17
C GLY A 47 -12.46 -10.78 -1.54
N TYR A 48 -11.89 -11.32 -2.62
CA TYR A 48 -12.50 -11.18 -3.95
C TYR A 48 -13.80 -11.98 -4.10
N LEU A 49 -13.94 -13.14 -3.47
CA LEU A 49 -15.24 -13.83 -3.38
C LEU A 49 -16.27 -12.95 -2.66
N SER A 50 -15.90 -12.33 -1.53
CA SER A 50 -16.80 -11.43 -0.80
C SER A 50 -17.22 -10.21 -1.63
N LEU A 51 -16.33 -9.66 -2.45
CA LEU A 51 -16.67 -8.55 -3.35
C LEU A 51 -17.52 -9.00 -4.53
N ALA A 52 -17.24 -10.18 -5.09
CA ALA A 52 -18.07 -10.78 -6.13
C ALA A 52 -19.51 -11.01 -5.68
N ASP A 53 -19.70 -11.41 -4.41
CA ASP A 53 -21.00 -11.65 -3.77
C ASP A 53 -21.73 -10.35 -3.39
N SER A 54 -21.07 -9.19 -3.47
CA SER A 54 -21.70 -7.91 -3.17
C SER A 54 -22.61 -7.47 -4.31
N GLU A 55 -23.88 -7.87 -4.26
CA GLU A 55 -24.90 -7.54 -5.26
C GLU A 55 -25.47 -6.12 -5.13
N THR A 56 -24.68 -5.13 -4.68
CA THR A 56 -25.19 -3.77 -4.64
C THR A 56 -25.35 -3.24 -6.07
N VAL A 57 -26.45 -2.51 -6.33
CA VAL A 57 -26.68 -1.86 -7.64
C VAL A 57 -25.50 -0.97 -8.05
N ALA A 58 -24.83 -0.37 -7.07
CA ALA A 58 -23.64 0.44 -7.26
C ALA A 58 -22.40 -0.36 -7.69
N MET A 59 -22.22 -1.60 -7.21
CA MET A 59 -21.12 -2.46 -7.67
C MET A 59 -21.35 -2.93 -9.10
N GLY A 60 -22.56 -3.42 -9.40
CA GLY A 60 -22.94 -3.84 -10.76
C GLY A 60 -22.28 -5.15 -11.23
N LEU A 61 -22.86 -5.76 -12.28
CA LEU A 61 -22.47 -7.09 -12.77
C LEU A 61 -21.03 -7.15 -13.31
N ALA A 62 -20.56 -6.08 -13.96
CA ALA A 62 -19.20 -6.05 -14.52
C ALA A 62 -18.13 -6.13 -13.42
N ASN A 63 -18.31 -5.43 -12.30
CA ASN A 63 -17.40 -5.52 -11.17
C ASN A 63 -17.50 -6.86 -10.44
N SER A 64 -18.72 -7.40 -10.27
CA SER A 64 -18.89 -8.74 -9.70
C SER A 64 -18.11 -9.78 -10.51
N ARG A 65 -18.28 -9.81 -11.84
CA ARG A 65 -17.52 -10.67 -12.76
C ARG A 65 -16.01 -10.45 -12.67
N HIS A 66 -15.57 -9.20 -12.63
CA HIS A 66 -14.17 -8.87 -12.46
C HIS A 66 -13.57 -9.47 -11.19
N PHE A 67 -14.26 -9.32 -10.05
CA PHE A 67 -13.81 -9.90 -8.79
C PHE A 67 -13.90 -11.43 -8.78
N GLN A 68 -14.85 -12.03 -9.47
CA GLN A 68 -14.86 -13.49 -9.68
C GLN A 68 -13.58 -13.96 -10.41
N ARG A 69 -13.13 -13.27 -11.46
CA ARG A 69 -11.87 -13.59 -12.15
C ARG A 69 -10.67 -13.48 -11.21
N LYS A 70 -10.60 -12.41 -10.40
CA LYS A 70 -9.54 -12.24 -9.40
C LYS A 70 -9.59 -13.32 -8.30
N ALA A 71 -10.78 -13.75 -7.90
CA ALA A 71 -10.95 -14.87 -6.97
C ALA A 71 -10.45 -16.19 -7.57
N VAL A 72 -10.79 -16.51 -8.83
CA VAL A 72 -10.28 -17.68 -9.56
C VAL A 72 -8.75 -17.64 -9.64
N GLY A 73 -8.17 -16.51 -10.04
CA GLY A 73 -6.72 -16.37 -10.16
C GLY A 73 -6.01 -16.56 -8.81
N SER A 74 -6.58 -15.99 -7.75
CA SER A 74 -6.08 -16.16 -6.38
C SER A 74 -6.16 -17.63 -5.95
N ALA A 75 -7.27 -18.32 -6.23
CA ALA A 75 -7.44 -19.74 -5.90
C ALA A 75 -6.42 -20.64 -6.60
N LYS A 76 -5.96 -20.25 -7.79
CA LYS A 76 -4.91 -20.94 -8.56
C LYS A 76 -3.48 -20.61 -8.10
N GLY A 77 -3.31 -19.80 -7.05
CA GLY A 77 -2.00 -19.38 -6.59
C GLY A 77 -1.34 -18.32 -7.48
N GLN A 78 -2.09 -17.68 -8.39
CA GLN A 78 -1.53 -16.66 -9.28
C GLN A 78 -1.21 -15.37 -8.53
N ALA A 79 -0.25 -14.61 -9.05
CA ALA A 79 0.13 -13.30 -8.52
C ALA A 79 -0.88 -12.22 -8.91
N VAL A 80 -2.09 -12.28 -8.34
CA VAL A 80 -3.16 -11.30 -8.57
C VAL A 80 -2.77 -9.94 -7.99
N GLN A 81 -2.72 -8.92 -8.84
CA GLN A 81 -2.31 -7.55 -8.48
C GLN A 81 -3.52 -6.67 -8.12
N PRO A 82 -3.35 -5.58 -7.35
CA PRO A 82 -4.35 -4.52 -7.26
C PRO A 82 -4.61 -3.90 -8.64
N ASP A 83 -5.87 -3.54 -8.87
CA ASP A 83 -6.34 -2.94 -10.11
C ASP A 83 -5.58 -1.65 -10.42
N PHE A 84 -5.44 -1.33 -11.70
CA PHE A 84 -4.88 -0.04 -12.10
C PHE A 84 -5.97 1.03 -12.05
N VAL A 85 -5.60 2.24 -11.61
CA VAL A 85 -6.50 3.40 -11.62
C VAL A 85 -7.03 3.69 -13.04
N SER A 86 -6.22 3.39 -14.07
CA SER A 86 -6.57 3.53 -15.48
C SER A 86 -7.67 2.58 -15.97
N LEU A 87 -8.09 1.62 -15.14
CA LEU A 87 -9.22 0.73 -15.48
C LEU A 87 -10.58 1.41 -15.28
N ARG A 88 -10.61 2.62 -14.72
CA ARG A 88 -11.84 3.34 -14.37
C ARG A 88 -11.93 4.70 -15.06
N THR A 89 -13.16 5.15 -15.26
CA THR A 89 -13.44 6.53 -15.69
C THR A 89 -13.59 7.42 -14.45
N LEU A 90 -12.59 8.24 -14.15
CA LEU A 90 -12.49 9.02 -12.92
C LEU A 90 -12.19 10.50 -13.20
N SER A 91 -12.57 11.37 -12.26
CA SER A 91 -12.13 12.77 -12.25
C SER A 91 -10.66 12.90 -11.85
N THR A 92 -10.02 14.01 -12.22
CA THR A 92 -8.59 14.25 -11.91
C THR A 92 -8.26 14.14 -10.42
N GLY A 93 -9.12 14.65 -9.54
CA GLY A 93 -8.90 14.57 -8.09
C GLY A 93 -8.94 13.14 -7.54
N GLN A 94 -9.86 12.31 -8.05
CA GLN A 94 -9.93 10.89 -7.71
C GLN A 94 -8.68 10.14 -8.21
N ILE A 95 -8.21 10.47 -9.42
CA ILE A 95 -7.02 9.85 -10.02
C ILE A 95 -5.79 10.07 -9.13
N ASP A 96 -5.55 11.31 -8.67
CA ASP A 96 -4.38 11.62 -7.85
C ASP A 96 -4.40 10.84 -6.53
N GLU A 97 -5.54 10.81 -5.86
CA GLU A 97 -5.72 10.12 -4.59
C GLU A 97 -5.55 8.59 -4.74
N LEU A 98 -6.24 7.97 -5.69
CA LEU A 98 -6.17 6.53 -5.91
C LEU A 98 -4.79 6.09 -6.44
N THR A 99 -4.11 6.96 -7.20
CA THR A 99 -2.74 6.71 -7.64
C THR A 99 -1.79 6.68 -6.45
N ALA A 100 -1.92 7.63 -5.52
CA ALA A 100 -1.13 7.65 -4.30
C ALA A 100 -1.44 6.44 -3.39
N ALA A 101 -2.71 6.07 -3.24
CA ALA A 101 -3.15 4.91 -2.47
C ALA A 101 -2.62 3.60 -3.06
N ARG A 102 -2.71 3.41 -4.38
CA ARG A 102 -2.17 2.22 -5.07
C ARG A 102 -0.66 2.12 -4.92
N ALA A 103 0.05 3.25 -5.07
CA ALA A 103 1.48 3.34 -4.86
C ALA A 103 1.88 2.90 -3.43
N ARG A 104 1.15 3.39 -2.43
CA ARG A 104 1.34 3.02 -1.02
C ARG A 104 1.07 1.53 -0.79
N LEU A 105 -0.02 1.00 -1.34
CA LEU A 105 -0.34 -0.43 -1.28
C LEU A 105 0.79 -1.28 -1.86
N MET A 106 1.24 -0.97 -3.08
CA MET A 106 2.33 -1.70 -3.72
C MET A 106 3.61 -1.65 -2.89
N ALA A 107 3.98 -0.50 -2.33
CA ALA A 107 5.11 -0.38 -1.43
C ALA A 107 4.98 -1.28 -0.18
N GLY A 108 3.81 -1.33 0.45
CA GLY A 108 3.55 -2.22 1.58
C GLY A 108 3.61 -3.71 1.19
N LEU A 109 3.04 -4.08 0.05
CA LEU A 109 3.03 -5.46 -0.44
C LEU A 109 4.44 -5.94 -0.83
N ASP A 110 5.18 -5.13 -1.60
CA ASP A 110 6.52 -5.44 -2.09
C ASP A 110 7.59 -5.28 -1.00
N GLY A 111 7.35 -4.44 0.00
CA GLY A 111 8.18 -4.29 1.19
C GLY A 111 8.15 -5.48 2.16
N GLY A 112 7.46 -6.58 1.82
CA GLY A 112 7.35 -7.80 2.61
C GLY A 112 6.02 -7.98 3.35
N GLY A 113 5.05 -7.09 3.13
CA GLY A 113 3.74 -7.14 3.79
C GLY A 113 2.98 -8.42 3.46
N ARG A 114 3.16 -8.96 2.25
CA ARG A 114 2.58 -10.26 1.83
C ARG A 114 3.00 -11.42 2.73
N GLN A 115 4.20 -11.37 3.32
CA GLN A 115 4.74 -12.42 4.19
C GLN A 115 4.50 -12.12 5.66
N LYS A 116 4.69 -10.86 6.08
CA LYS A 116 4.65 -10.47 7.49
C LYS A 116 3.24 -10.23 8.02
N ALA A 117 2.35 -9.71 7.18
CA ALA A 117 0.97 -9.46 7.54
C ALA A 117 0.02 -9.95 6.44
N PRO A 118 0.05 -11.24 6.06
CA PRO A 118 -0.63 -11.75 4.87
C PRO A 118 -2.13 -11.45 4.85
N ALA A 119 -2.81 -11.57 5.99
CA ALA A 119 -4.24 -11.29 6.09
C ALA A 119 -4.56 -9.79 5.96
N ALA A 120 -3.76 -8.92 6.55
CA ALA A 120 -3.91 -7.47 6.42
C ALA A 120 -3.56 -6.99 5.00
N ALA A 121 -2.47 -7.52 4.42
CA ALA A 121 -2.05 -7.25 3.07
C ALA A 121 -3.13 -7.64 2.04
N ALA A 122 -3.74 -8.81 2.21
CA ALA A 122 -4.84 -9.24 1.36
C ALA A 122 -6.06 -8.31 1.49
N ARG A 123 -6.46 -7.98 2.73
CA ARG A 123 -7.56 -7.03 2.99
C ARG A 123 -7.27 -5.67 2.35
N ALA A 124 -6.06 -5.13 2.52
CA ALA A 124 -5.67 -3.85 1.94
C ALA A 124 -5.82 -3.86 0.42
N GLN A 125 -5.34 -4.90 -0.27
CA GLN A 125 -5.52 -5.02 -1.71
C GLN A 125 -6.99 -5.10 -2.13
N THR A 126 -7.79 -5.94 -1.48
CA THR A 126 -9.21 -6.08 -1.83
C THR A 126 -10.02 -4.83 -1.51
N SER A 127 -9.70 -4.11 -0.43
CA SER A 127 -10.35 -2.86 -0.07
C SER A 127 -9.98 -1.71 -1.00
N PHE A 128 -8.73 -1.68 -1.51
CA PHE A 128 -8.34 -0.74 -2.56
C PHE A 128 -9.15 -0.96 -3.85
N ASP A 129 -9.25 -2.21 -4.31
CA ASP A 129 -10.02 -2.52 -5.52
C ASP A 129 -11.51 -2.24 -5.34
N CYS A 130 -12.06 -2.50 -4.15
CA CYS A 130 -13.42 -2.12 -3.80
C CYS A 130 -13.63 -0.59 -3.88
N TRP A 131 -12.72 0.18 -3.28
CA TRP A 131 -12.79 1.63 -3.30
C TRP A 131 -12.75 2.15 -4.74
N LEU A 132 -11.80 1.66 -5.54
CA LEU A 132 -11.68 2.01 -6.95
C LEU A 132 -12.97 1.68 -7.75
N ALA A 133 -13.65 0.58 -7.44
CA ALA A 133 -14.91 0.22 -8.10
C ALA A 133 -16.08 1.16 -7.75
N PHE A 134 -16.22 1.58 -6.48
CA PHE A 134 -17.30 2.48 -6.06
C PHE A 134 -17.10 3.94 -6.49
N GLU A 135 -15.85 4.35 -6.78
CA GLU A 135 -15.56 5.69 -7.31
C GLU A 135 -16.17 5.91 -8.70
N GLU A 136 -16.28 4.85 -9.52
CA GLU A 136 -16.93 4.89 -10.82
C GLU A 136 -18.46 5.01 -10.70
N SER A 137 -19.06 4.41 -9.67
CA SER A 137 -20.50 4.53 -9.40
C SER A 137 -20.86 5.79 -8.62
N ASN A 138 -19.87 6.56 -8.17
CA ASN A 138 -20.02 7.72 -7.28
C ASN A 138 -20.85 7.43 -6.02
N ASP A 139 -20.75 6.21 -5.47
CA ASP A 139 -21.46 5.80 -4.26
C ASP A 139 -20.67 6.22 -3.03
N ALA A 140 -21.02 7.37 -2.46
CA ALA A 140 -20.31 7.95 -1.32
C ALA A 140 -20.21 7.01 -0.11
N ALA A 141 -21.22 6.16 0.14
CA ALA A 141 -21.22 5.24 1.27
C ALA A 141 -20.24 4.08 1.02
N GLY A 142 -20.30 3.48 -0.18
CA GLY A 142 -19.37 2.44 -0.61
C GLY A 142 -17.92 2.92 -0.65
N ILE A 143 -17.68 4.11 -1.23
CA ILE A 143 -16.38 4.79 -1.25
C ILE A 143 -15.83 4.94 0.17
N SER A 144 -16.61 5.54 1.08
CA SER A 144 -16.16 5.79 2.45
C SER A 144 -15.85 4.49 3.20
N ALA A 145 -16.70 3.46 3.07
CA ALA A 145 -16.51 2.18 3.73
C ALA A 145 -15.25 1.45 3.22
N CYS A 146 -15.07 1.35 1.90
CA CYS A 146 -13.92 0.65 1.33
C CYS A 146 -12.61 1.41 1.52
N LYS A 147 -12.64 2.75 1.45
CA LYS A 147 -11.48 3.59 1.81
C LYS A 147 -11.08 3.43 3.27
N LYS A 148 -12.03 3.40 4.20
CA LYS A 148 -11.73 3.14 5.61
C LYS A 148 -11.10 1.76 5.81
N ALA A 149 -11.69 0.72 5.21
CA ALA A 149 -11.15 -0.64 5.31
C ALA A 149 -9.73 -0.74 4.72
N PHE A 150 -9.46 -0.02 3.63
CA PHE A 150 -8.12 0.10 3.05
C PHE A 150 -7.13 0.74 4.03
N GLU A 151 -7.47 1.89 4.62
CA GLU A 151 -6.60 2.59 5.58
C GLU A 151 -6.30 1.74 6.83
N ASP A 152 -7.32 1.09 7.39
CA ASP A 152 -7.15 0.21 8.56
C ASP A 152 -6.22 -0.97 8.23
N ALA A 153 -6.42 -1.61 7.08
CA ALA A 153 -5.61 -2.75 6.65
C ALA A 153 -4.17 -2.35 6.31
N MET A 154 -3.97 -1.19 5.66
CA MET A 154 -2.63 -0.64 5.41
C MET A 154 -1.90 -0.32 6.72
N ALA A 155 -2.61 0.15 7.75
CA ALA A 155 -2.01 0.38 9.07
C ALA A 155 -1.51 -0.89 9.75
N GLU A 156 -2.23 -2.00 9.60
CA GLU A 156 -1.75 -3.29 10.07
C GLU A 156 -0.51 -3.77 9.29
N VAL A 157 -0.49 -3.59 7.95
CA VAL A 157 0.67 -3.94 7.12
C VAL A 157 1.89 -3.14 7.53
N GLU A 158 1.76 -1.82 7.62
CA GLU A 158 2.88 -0.92 7.91
C GLU A 158 3.44 -1.14 9.32
N ARG A 159 2.58 -1.40 10.32
CA ARG A 159 3.03 -1.80 11.66
C ARG A 159 3.86 -3.07 11.64
N ALA A 160 3.40 -4.10 10.92
CA ALA A 160 4.12 -5.37 10.82
C ALA A 160 5.45 -5.24 10.05
N LEU A 161 5.53 -4.32 9.08
CA LEU A 161 6.77 -4.04 8.36
C LEU A 161 7.79 -3.31 9.23
N ALA A 162 7.33 -2.39 10.10
CA ALA A 162 8.18 -1.63 11.00
C ALA A 162 8.84 -2.48 12.10
N THR A 163 8.30 -3.66 12.42
CA THR A 163 8.82 -4.52 13.51
C THR A 163 10.03 -5.38 13.14
N ASP A 164 10.52 -5.36 11.89
CA ASP A 164 11.50 -6.36 11.39
C ASP A 164 12.88 -5.79 11.01
N ILE A 165 13.04 -4.47 11.00
CA ILE A 165 14.37 -3.89 10.88
C ILE A 165 14.79 -3.58 12.31
N GLY A 166 15.75 -4.33 12.87
CA GLY A 166 16.26 -4.09 14.21
C GLY A 166 16.44 -2.60 14.46
N ASN A 167 15.67 -2.07 15.42
CA ASN A 167 15.64 -0.67 15.81
C ASN A 167 15.26 0.36 14.72
N VAL A 168 14.72 -0.01 13.56
CA VAL A 168 14.36 0.95 12.49
C VAL A 168 12.88 0.90 12.09
N TYR A 169 12.17 2.01 12.32
CA TYR A 169 10.79 2.21 11.87
C TYR A 169 10.76 3.02 10.58
N LEU A 170 9.82 2.71 9.69
CA LEU A 170 9.66 3.39 8.41
C LEU A 170 8.33 4.15 8.36
N VAL A 171 8.38 5.43 8.01
CA VAL A 171 7.18 6.25 7.74
C VAL A 171 7.19 6.70 6.29
N PHE A 172 6.16 6.35 5.53
CA PHE A 172 6.06 6.68 4.10
C PHE A 172 5.19 7.90 3.84
N PHE A 173 5.47 8.60 2.74
CA PHE A 173 4.78 9.82 2.35
C PHE A 173 4.23 9.76 0.92
N ALA A 174 3.08 10.41 0.72
CA ALA A 174 2.56 10.67 -0.61
C ALA A 174 3.51 11.59 -1.42
N TRP A 175 3.33 11.60 -2.74
CA TRP A 175 4.12 12.45 -3.63
C TRP A 175 3.92 13.92 -3.27
N ASP A 176 5.03 14.66 -3.16
CA ASP A 176 5.05 16.08 -2.80
C ASP A 176 4.44 16.45 -1.42
N ARG A 177 4.36 15.47 -0.51
CA ARG A 177 3.71 15.62 0.79
C ARG A 177 4.65 15.37 1.96
N ALA A 178 4.35 16.01 3.08
CA ALA A 178 5.08 15.91 4.35
C ALA A 178 4.14 15.80 5.57
N ASP A 179 2.83 15.69 5.35
CA ASP A 179 1.85 15.47 6.40
C ASP A 179 1.95 14.05 6.98
N VAL A 180 1.76 13.97 8.29
CA VAL A 180 1.69 12.71 9.04
C VAL A 180 0.28 12.15 8.88
N THR A 181 0.18 11.00 8.23
CA THR A 181 -1.09 10.31 8.04
C THR A 181 -1.56 9.67 9.35
N PRO A 182 -2.84 9.32 9.50
CA PRO A 182 -3.32 8.56 10.66
C PRO A 182 -2.55 7.25 10.87
N VAL A 183 -2.08 6.64 9.79
CA VAL A 183 -1.29 5.42 9.90
C VAL A 183 0.13 5.70 10.38
N ALA A 184 0.79 6.73 9.83
CA ALA A 184 2.06 7.19 10.34
C ALA A 184 1.95 7.50 11.85
N ALA A 185 0.86 8.14 12.28
CA ALA A 185 0.60 8.39 13.70
C ALA A 185 0.60 7.11 14.55
N THR A 186 0.03 6.00 14.08
CA THR A 186 0.10 4.71 14.81
C THR A 186 1.51 4.14 14.93
N ILE A 187 2.37 4.36 13.93
CA ILE A 187 3.79 3.98 13.98
C ILE A 187 4.50 4.85 15.02
N LEU A 188 4.21 6.15 15.04
CA LEU A 188 4.82 7.09 16.00
C LEU A 188 4.37 6.83 17.44
N ASP A 189 3.13 6.36 17.65
CA ASP A 189 2.67 5.89 18.96
C ASP A 189 3.53 4.72 19.45
N GLN A 190 3.82 3.76 18.56
CA GLN A 190 4.68 2.62 18.86
C GLN A 190 6.13 3.04 19.13
N VAL A 191 6.70 3.90 18.29
CA VAL A 191 8.06 4.46 18.48
C VAL A 191 8.18 5.15 19.84
N ALA A 192 7.20 5.97 20.20
CA ALA A 192 7.22 6.68 21.48
C ALA A 192 7.07 5.74 22.67
N GLN A 193 6.37 4.62 22.50
CA GLN A 193 6.27 3.59 23.54
C GLN A 193 7.59 2.82 23.69
N ASP A 194 8.16 2.35 22.58
CA ASP A 194 9.41 1.59 22.59
C ASP A 194 10.57 2.44 23.14
N TYR A 195 10.60 3.74 22.83
CA TYR A 195 11.51 4.71 23.44
C TYR A 195 11.41 4.75 24.98
N LYS A 196 10.19 4.78 25.51
CA LYS A 196 9.93 4.85 26.96
C LYS A 196 10.31 3.55 27.67
N ASP A 197 10.11 2.42 27.00
CA ASP A 197 10.36 1.10 27.57
C ASP A 197 11.84 0.68 27.50
N GLY A 198 12.58 1.16 26.49
CA GLY A 198 13.90 0.61 26.12
C GLY A 198 15.14 1.28 26.71
N GLU A 199 15.04 2.20 27.67
CA GLU A 199 16.17 3.04 28.14
C GLU A 199 16.97 3.68 26.97
N ILE A 200 16.27 4.14 25.92
CA ILE A 200 16.89 4.54 24.66
C ILE A 200 17.45 5.97 24.77
N PRO A 201 18.77 6.19 24.59
CA PRO A 201 19.36 7.52 24.77
C PRO A 201 19.17 8.43 23.57
N ARG A 202 19.10 7.87 22.34
CA ARG A 202 19.04 8.64 21.09
C ARG A 202 18.13 8.01 20.04
N VAL A 203 17.35 8.83 19.35
CA VAL A 203 16.47 8.48 18.23
C VAL A 203 16.87 9.32 17.01
N VAL A 204 17.32 8.66 15.94
CA VAL A 204 17.73 9.31 14.69
C VAL A 204 16.58 9.29 13.71
N LEU A 205 16.27 10.44 13.10
CA LEU A 205 15.25 10.61 12.07
C LEU A 205 15.94 10.97 10.76
N ALA A 206 15.86 10.10 9.76
CA ALA A 206 16.49 10.30 8.45
C ALA A 206 15.43 10.46 7.36
N GLY A 207 15.31 11.67 6.78
CA GLY A 207 14.36 11.97 5.72
C GLY A 207 14.89 11.69 4.31
N HIS A 208 14.03 11.14 3.44
CA HIS A 208 14.34 10.80 2.05
C HIS A 208 13.21 11.18 1.07
N THR A 209 13.56 11.31 -0.21
CA THR A 209 12.62 11.52 -1.32
C THR A 209 12.87 10.51 -2.45
N ASP A 210 11.92 10.45 -3.39
CA ASP A 210 12.19 9.85 -4.71
C ASP A 210 12.93 10.86 -5.61
N THR A 211 13.26 10.42 -6.81
CA THR A 211 14.03 11.18 -7.80
C THR A 211 13.15 12.03 -8.72
N SER A 212 11.89 12.31 -8.36
CA SER A 212 10.94 12.96 -9.28
C SER A 212 10.99 14.50 -9.30
N GLY A 213 11.73 15.11 -8.38
CA GLY A 213 11.90 16.56 -8.24
C GLY A 213 13.37 16.96 -8.42
N THR A 214 13.66 18.26 -8.38
CA THR A 214 15.06 18.70 -8.40
C THR A 214 15.76 18.34 -7.09
N ALA A 215 17.06 18.03 -7.14
CA ALA A 215 17.87 17.71 -5.95
C ALA A 215 17.66 18.71 -4.79
N ASP A 216 17.70 20.01 -5.06
CA ASP A 216 17.46 21.08 -4.08
C ASP A 216 16.05 21.03 -3.47
N TYR A 217 15.05 20.75 -4.31
CA TYR A 217 13.67 20.62 -3.86
C TYR A 217 13.51 19.40 -2.96
N ASN A 218 14.07 18.28 -3.40
CA ASN A 218 14.04 17.00 -2.72
C ASN A 218 14.74 17.06 -1.36
N LEU A 219 15.90 17.75 -1.28
CA LEU A 219 16.58 17.99 -0.02
C LEU A 219 15.68 18.75 0.97
N ARG A 220 15.06 19.86 0.56
CA ARG A 220 14.11 20.61 1.41
C ARG A 220 12.87 19.80 1.78
N LEU A 221 12.36 18.95 0.88
CA LEU A 221 11.19 18.12 1.16
C LEU A 221 11.51 17.02 2.19
N SER A 222 12.66 16.37 2.07
CA SER A 222 13.12 15.40 3.06
C SER A 222 13.31 16.01 4.45
N GLU A 223 13.83 17.24 4.54
CA GLU A 223 13.92 17.99 5.80
C GLU A 223 12.54 18.21 6.43
N ARG A 224 11.56 18.70 5.63
CA ARG A 224 10.19 18.93 6.13
C ARG A 224 9.57 17.65 6.69
N ARG A 225 9.78 16.51 6.02
CA ARG A 225 9.29 15.20 6.48
C ARG A 225 9.93 14.80 7.81
N ALA A 226 11.26 14.84 7.90
CA ALA A 226 11.98 14.47 9.11
C ALA A 226 11.56 15.36 10.31
N ARG A 227 11.41 16.67 10.08
CA ARG A 227 10.92 17.62 11.10
C ARG A 227 9.46 17.40 11.50
N ALA A 228 8.59 17.03 10.55
CA ALA A 228 7.20 16.69 10.87
C ALA A 228 7.12 15.47 11.80
N ILE A 229 7.92 14.44 11.52
CA ILE A 229 8.03 13.26 12.40
C ILE A 229 8.61 13.64 13.77
N ALA A 230 9.64 14.47 13.81
CA ALA A 230 10.22 14.96 15.07
C ALA A 230 9.18 15.65 15.95
N ALA A 231 8.40 16.57 15.38
CA ALA A 231 7.36 17.30 16.09
C ALA A 231 6.29 16.35 16.66
N GLU A 232 5.88 15.34 15.90
CA GLU A 232 4.91 14.34 16.33
C GLU A 232 5.43 13.43 17.45
N LEU A 233 6.73 13.09 17.45
CA LEU A 233 7.36 12.31 18.53
C LEU A 233 7.49 13.15 19.82
N VAL A 234 7.84 14.43 19.69
CA VAL A 234 7.84 15.36 20.83
C VAL A 234 6.45 15.47 21.45
N ALA A 235 5.41 15.58 20.62
CA ALA A 235 4.02 15.59 21.09
C ALA A 235 3.62 14.31 21.84
N ARG A 236 4.29 13.18 21.57
CA ARG A 236 4.10 11.87 22.23
C ARG A 236 5.00 11.67 23.45
N GLY A 237 5.80 12.66 23.81
CA GLY A 237 6.63 12.67 25.00
C GLY A 237 8.06 12.16 24.81
N VAL A 238 8.54 12.02 23.58
CA VAL A 238 9.99 11.83 23.32
C VAL A 238 10.68 13.19 23.46
N PRO A 239 11.66 13.37 24.36
CA PRO A 239 12.34 14.65 24.53
C PRO A 239 13.04 15.10 23.23
N GLU A 240 12.96 16.38 22.89
CA GLU A 240 13.67 16.94 21.72
C GLU A 240 15.19 16.69 21.79
N THR A 241 15.76 16.67 23.00
CA THR A 241 17.18 16.38 23.24
C THR A 241 17.59 14.94 22.90
N ALA A 242 16.62 14.02 22.79
CA ALA A 242 16.87 12.64 22.37
C ALA A 242 16.77 12.49 20.84
N LEU A 243 16.27 13.49 20.11
CA LEU A 243 16.05 13.41 18.67
C LEU A 243 17.23 13.99 17.88
N GLU A 244 17.75 13.21 16.95
CA GLU A 244 18.72 13.66 15.94
C GLU A 244 18.03 13.69 14.57
N VAL A 245 17.84 14.89 14.00
CA VAL A 245 17.11 15.07 12.73
C VAL A 245 18.09 15.27 11.58
N THR A 246 18.09 14.35 10.62
CA THR A 246 18.92 14.35 9.41
C THR A 246 18.07 14.15 8.16
N TRP A 247 18.59 14.56 7.00
CA TRP A 247 17.87 14.44 5.74
C TRP A 247 18.83 14.39 4.55
N PHE A 248 18.46 13.60 3.54
CA PHE A 248 19.35 13.24 2.44
C PHE A 248 18.77 13.57 1.06
N GLY A 249 17.52 14.05 0.99
CA GLY A 249 16.82 14.20 -0.29
C GLY A 249 16.78 12.88 -1.04
N GLU A 250 17.29 12.89 -2.27
CA GLU A 250 17.32 11.74 -3.18
C GLU A 250 18.66 11.00 -3.22
N THR A 251 19.62 11.32 -2.33
CA THR A 251 20.97 10.71 -2.41
C THR A 251 21.04 9.33 -1.77
N GLU A 252 20.14 9.01 -0.85
CA GLU A 252 20.09 7.74 -0.10
C GLU A 252 18.80 6.97 -0.43
N LEU A 253 18.74 6.45 -1.66
CA LEU A 253 17.58 5.72 -2.17
C LEU A 253 17.49 4.31 -1.60
N ARG A 254 16.28 3.90 -1.20
CA ARG A 254 15.98 2.52 -0.81
C ARG A 254 15.88 1.61 -2.03
N VAL A 255 15.21 2.12 -3.07
CA VAL A 255 15.08 1.49 -4.38
C VAL A 255 15.83 2.36 -5.38
N PRO A 256 16.93 1.87 -5.99
CA PRO A 256 17.65 2.64 -6.98
C PRO A 256 16.77 2.99 -8.18
N THR A 257 16.68 4.28 -8.51
CA THR A 257 15.90 4.78 -9.66
C THR A 257 16.70 5.80 -10.46
N ALA A 258 16.32 5.95 -11.73
CA ALA A 258 16.83 7.05 -12.56
C ALA A 258 16.17 8.39 -12.18
N ASP A 259 16.79 9.49 -12.59
CA ASP A 259 16.22 10.83 -12.40
C ASP A 259 14.82 10.96 -13.05
N GLY A 260 13.94 11.75 -12.43
CA GLY A 260 12.54 11.94 -12.82
C GLY A 260 11.58 10.83 -12.40
N VAL A 261 12.05 9.73 -11.78
CA VAL A 261 11.20 8.59 -11.41
C VAL A 261 10.48 8.82 -10.07
N ARG A 262 9.16 8.60 -10.07
CA ARG A 262 8.34 8.53 -8.85
C ARG A 262 8.42 7.14 -8.26
N GLU A 263 9.02 7.01 -7.07
CA GLU A 263 9.20 5.73 -6.37
C GLU A 263 8.69 5.84 -4.93
N PRO A 264 7.51 5.28 -4.63
CA PRO A 264 6.89 5.38 -3.31
C PRO A 264 7.75 4.88 -2.16
N GLN A 265 8.55 3.83 -2.36
CA GLN A 265 9.42 3.30 -1.31
C GLN A 265 10.56 4.24 -0.93
N ASN A 266 10.92 5.18 -1.82
CA ASN A 266 11.96 6.17 -1.54
C ASN A 266 11.44 7.38 -0.74
N ARG A 267 10.13 7.66 -0.80
CA ARG A 267 9.49 8.77 -0.07
C ARG A 267 9.23 8.38 1.38
N ARG A 268 10.26 8.44 2.23
CA ARG A 268 10.19 7.92 3.59
C ARG A 268 10.96 8.76 4.61
N VAL A 269 10.65 8.54 5.89
CA VAL A 269 11.53 8.82 7.02
C VAL A 269 11.87 7.48 7.68
N GLU A 270 13.16 7.26 7.94
CA GLU A 270 13.65 6.17 8.77
C GLU A 270 13.85 6.67 10.20
N ILE A 271 13.41 5.90 11.18
CA ILE A 271 13.51 6.23 12.60
C ILE A 271 14.35 5.15 13.27
N LEU A 272 15.55 5.48 13.72
CA LEU A 272 16.50 4.53 14.28
C LEU A 272 16.71 4.77 15.76
N PHE A 273 16.69 3.72 16.57
CA PHE A 273 17.19 3.80 17.95
C PHE A 273 18.70 3.56 17.96
N ALA A 274 19.42 4.49 18.58
CA ALA A 274 20.87 4.48 18.64
C ALA A 274 21.37 4.53 20.09
N ASP A 275 22.44 3.77 20.35
CA ASP A 275 23.17 3.74 21.61
C ASP A 275 24.06 5.00 21.80
#